data_AF-A0A7C4Z6U5-F1
#
_entry.id   AF-A0A7C4Z6U5-F1
#
_cell.length_a   1.000
_cell.length_b   1.000
_cell.length_c   1.000
_cell.angle_alpha   90.00
_cell.angle_beta   90.00
_cell.angle_gamma   90.00
#
_symmetry.space_group_name_H-M   'P 1'
#
loop_
_entity.id
_entity.type
_entity.pdbx_description
1 polymer ?
#
loop_
_entity_poly.entity_id
_entity_poly.type
_entity_poly.pdbx_seq_one_letter_code
_entity_poly.pdbx_strand_id
1 'polypeptide(L)' 'QEIVASTLERRGHLCLDLLDAFRQANPEGKPILYLPRDQHWTAAGHDVAARTIASRLRAQLARR' A
#
# COMPACT_ATOMS: atom_id res chain seq x y z
N GLN A 1 -8.01 -8.28 -4.92
CA GLN A 1 -7.46 -8.04 -3.56
C GLN A 1 -8.56 -7.87 -2.50
N GLU A 2 -9.77 -7.49 -2.90
CA GLU A 2 -10.98 -7.33 -2.06
C GLU A 2 -11.29 -8.48 -1.07
N ILE A 3 -11.01 -9.73 -1.45
CA ILE A 3 -11.28 -10.90 -0.60
C ILE A 3 -10.37 -10.93 0.64
N VAL A 4 -9.09 -10.56 0.48
CA VAL A 4 -8.11 -10.61 1.58
C VAL A 4 -8.34 -9.46 2.56
N ALA A 5 -8.45 -8.24 2.05
CA ALA A 5 -8.66 -7.05 2.87
C ALA A 5 -9.96 -7.15 3.67
N SER A 6 -11.09 -7.49 3.02
CA SER A 6 -12.37 -7.61 3.71
C SER A 6 -12.38 -8.72 4.78
N THR A 7 -11.63 -9.81 4.57
CA THR A 7 -11.53 -10.90 5.56
C THR A 7 -10.76 -10.48 6.81
N LEU A 8 -9.64 -9.76 6.63
CA LEU A 8 -8.84 -9.26 7.75
C LEU A 8 -9.63 -8.23 8.57
N GLU A 9 -10.32 -7.31 7.90
CA GLU A 9 -11.15 -6.31 8.57
C GLU A 9 -12.30 -6.94 9.36
N ARG A 10 -13.00 -7.93 8.79
CA ARG A 10 -14.05 -8.68 9.50
C ARG A 10 -13.55 -9.40 10.76
N ARG A 11 -12.25 -9.72 10.82
CA ARG A 11 -11.61 -10.36 11.98
C ARG A 11 -11.01 -9.34 12.96
N GLY A 12 -11.26 -8.05 12.76
CA GLY A 12 -10.71 -6.99 13.60
C GLY A 12 -9.23 -6.71 13.36
N HIS A 13 -8.64 -7.25 12.30
CA HIS A 13 -7.29 -6.93 11.89
C HIS A 13 -7.29 -5.71 10.97
N LEU A 14 -6.39 -4.78 11.27
CA LEU A 14 -6.15 -3.63 10.42
C LEU A 14 -5.46 -4.10 9.14
N CYS A 15 -6.16 -3.96 8.01
CA CYS A 15 -5.60 -4.20 6.69
C CYS A 15 -5.36 -2.85 5.99
N LEU A 16 -4.23 -2.73 5.29
CA LEU A 16 -3.94 -1.62 4.40
C LEU A 16 -3.77 -2.18 3.00
N ASP A 17 -4.64 -1.76 2.08
CA ASP A 17 -4.44 -2.01 0.65
C ASP A 17 -3.54 -0.93 0.06
N LEU A 18 -2.41 -1.32 -0.52
CA LEU A 18 -1.46 -0.42 -1.17
C LEU A 18 -1.77 -0.18 -2.65
N LEU A 19 -2.71 -0.94 -3.24
CA LEU A 19 -2.98 -0.86 -4.69
C LEU A 19 -3.39 0.54 -5.12
N ASP A 20 -4.26 1.20 -4.36
CA ASP A 20 -4.72 2.54 -4.70
C ASP A 20 -3.60 3.57 -4.57
N ALA A 21 -2.74 3.46 -3.55
CA ALA A 21 -1.57 4.32 -3.40
C ALA A 21 -0.59 4.15 -4.57
N PHE A 22 -0.36 2.91 -5.02
CA PHE A 22 0.50 2.65 -6.18
C PHE A 22 -0.10 3.16 -7.49
N ARG A 23 -1.41 3.02 -7.69
CA ARG A 23 -2.11 3.58 -8.86
C ARG A 23 -2.03 5.10 -8.88
N GLN A 24 -2.18 5.76 -7.73
CA GLN A 24 -2.07 7.21 -7.63
C GLN A 24 -0.64 7.72 -7.85
N ALA A 25 0.36 7.02 -7.31
CA ALA A 25 1.77 7.40 -7.46
C ALA A 25 2.32 7.16 -8.88
N ASN A 26 1.64 6.34 -9.68
CA ASN A 26 2.06 6.00 -11.03
C ASN A 26 0.84 5.78 -11.95
N PRO A 27 0.11 6.85 -12.28
CA PRO A 27 -1.16 6.76 -13.01
C PRO A 27 -1.00 6.19 -14.42
N GLU A 28 0.17 6.36 -15.03
CA GLU A 28 0.51 5.83 -16.36
C GLU A 28 1.01 4.38 -16.33
N GLY A 29 1.15 3.77 -15.14
CA GLY A 29 1.58 2.37 -15.03
C GLY A 29 3.03 2.12 -15.46
N LYS A 30 3.90 3.15 -15.46
CA LYS A 30 5.32 3.02 -15.82
C LYS A 30 6.05 2.04 -14.88
N PRO A 31 7.09 1.32 -15.31
CA PRO A 31 7.83 0.38 -14.45
C PRO A 31 8.73 1.07 -13.41
N ILE A 32 8.37 2.27 -12.93
CA ILE A 32 9.17 3.05 -11.99
C ILE A 32 9.06 2.53 -10.55
N LEU A 33 7.95 1.85 -10.20
CA LEU A 33 7.68 1.35 -8.86
C LEU A 33 8.08 -0.12 -8.68
N TYR A 34 8.32 -0.83 -9.77
CA TYR A 34 8.56 -2.27 -9.78
C TYR A 34 9.85 -2.61 -10.54
N LEU A 35 10.60 -3.58 -10.05
CA LEU A 35 11.69 -4.20 -10.78
C LEU A 35 11.11 -4.96 -12.00
N PRO A 36 11.84 -5.05 -13.12
CA PRO A 36 11.29 -5.58 -14.37
C PRO A 36 10.86 -7.06 -14.34
N ARG A 37 11.34 -7.85 -13.37
CA ARG A 37 11.32 -9.32 -13.48
C ARG A 37 10.32 -10.01 -12.56
N ASP A 38 9.99 -9.43 -11.42
CA ASP A 38 9.39 -10.18 -10.31
C ASP A 38 8.41 -9.36 -9.47
N GLN A 39 8.02 -8.17 -9.95
CA GLN A 39 7.12 -7.25 -9.24
C GLN A 39 7.62 -6.85 -7.85
N HIS A 40 8.90 -7.10 -7.51
CA HIS A 40 9.52 -6.48 -6.34
C HIS A 40 9.57 -4.98 -6.54
N TRP A 41 9.53 -4.22 -5.46
CA TRP A 41 9.52 -2.77 -5.55
C TRP A 41 10.91 -2.21 -5.83
N THR A 42 10.95 -1.14 -6.60
CA THR A 42 12.13 -0.26 -6.63
C THR A 42 12.22 0.52 -5.32
N ALA A 43 13.29 1.29 -5.12
CA ALA A 43 13.38 2.24 -4.02
C ALA A 43 12.17 3.22 -4.00
N ALA A 44 11.69 3.66 -5.17
CA ALA A 44 10.51 4.51 -5.28
C ALA A 44 9.22 3.78 -4.86
N GLY A 45 9.06 2.51 -5.24
CA GLY A 45 7.93 1.69 -4.78
C GLY A 45 7.95 1.49 -3.26
N HIS A 46 9.12 1.25 -2.67
CA HIS A 46 9.27 1.19 -1.22
C HIS A 46 8.92 2.52 -0.52
N ASP A 47 9.31 3.67 -1.09
CA ASP A 47 8.96 4.98 -0.52
C ASP A 47 7.44 5.22 -0.51
N VAL A 48 6.74 4.90 -1.60
CA VAL A 48 5.27 4.99 -1.68
C VAL A 48 4.61 4.10 -0.62
N ALA A 49 5.06 2.86 -0.47
CA ALA A 49 4.54 1.93 0.53
C ALA A 49 4.78 2.46 1.95
N ALA A 50 6.00 2.89 2.26
CA ALA A 50 6.39 3.38 3.58
C ALA A 50 5.59 4.62 4.00
N ARG A 51 5.41 5.60 3.10
CA ARG A 51 4.60 6.80 3.38
C ARG A 51 3.15 6.46 3.65
N THR A 52 2.57 5.56 2.86
CA THR A 52 1.18 5.13 3.03
C THR A 52 0.97 4.42 4.37
N ILE A 53 1.88 3.50 4.73
CA ILE A 53 1.86 2.80 6.03
C ILE A 53 1.99 3.80 7.18
N ALA A 54 2.99 4.69 7.12
CA ALA A 54 3.23 5.66 8.18
C ALA A 54 2.03 6.61 8.37
N SER A 55 1.41 7.07 7.28
CA SER A 55 0.18 7.88 7.32
C SER A 55 -0.95 7.13 8.03
N ARG A 56 -1.17 5.87 7.66
CA ARG A 56 -2.22 5.03 8.27
C ARG A 56 -1.99 4.82 9.76
N LEU A 57 -0.76 4.54 10.18
CA LEU A 57 -0.39 4.34 11.58
C LEU A 57 -0.60 5.63 12.40
N ARG A 58 -0.16 6.78 11.88
CA ARG A 58 -0.39 8.09 12.54
C ARG A 58 -1.89 8.37 12.72
N ALA A 59 -2.70 8.12 11.68
CA ALA A 59 -4.15 8.28 11.76
C ALA A 59 -4.82 7.32 12.75
N GLN A 60 -4.26 6.15 13.01
CA GLN A 60 -4.76 5.24 14.05
C GLN A 60 -4.41 5.72 15.45
N LEU A 61 -3.16 6.14 15.65
CA LEU A 61 -2.69 6.63 16.94
C LEU A 61 -3.44 7.89 17.38
N ALA A 62 -3.78 8.79 16.45
CA ALA A 62 -4.56 10.00 16.74
C ALA A 62 -6.05 9.74 17.09
N ARG A 63 -6.56 8.53 16.87
CA ARG A 63 -7.95 8.13 17.19
C ARG A 63 -8.06 7.38 18.51
N ARG A 64 -6.94 7.19 19.21
CA ARG A 64 -6.88 6.63 20.57
C ARG A 64 -6.84 7.75 21.58
#